data_AF-A0A7X5DUZ1-F1
#
_entry.id   AF-A0A7X5DUZ1-F1
#
_cell.length_a   1.000
_cell.length_b   1.000
_cell.length_c   1.000
_cell.angle_alpha   90.00
_cell.angle_beta   90.00
_cell.angle_gamma   90.00
#
_symmetry.space_group_name_H-M   'P 1'
#
loop_
_entity.id
_entity.type
_entity.pdbx_description
1 polymer ?
#
loop_
_entity_poly.entity_id
_entity_poly.type
_entity_poly.pdbx_seq_one_letter_code
_entity_poly.pdbx_strand_id
1 'polypeptide(L)' 'MPSNKNQIKAYIANDIYEKIKIIAKKENRSISNEIKYLTIKKIEDYENEHGEIRLDDIQKC' A
#
# COMPACT_ATOMS: atom_id res chain seq x y z
N MET A 1 22.85 -2.92 -0.77
CA MET A 1 22.65 -1.46 -0.91
C MET A 1 21.63 -1.02 0.13
N PRO A 2 21.90 0.03 0.91
CA PRO A 2 20.86 0.64 1.73
C PRO A 2 19.78 1.15 0.76
N SER A 3 18.57 0.63 0.88
CA SER A 3 17.47 1.09 0.05
C SER A 3 16.89 2.32 0.73
N ASN A 4 16.81 3.46 0.03
CA ASN A 4 16.10 4.67 0.49
C ASN A 4 14.58 4.49 0.53
N LYS A 5 14.10 3.28 0.83
CA LYS A 5 12.68 2.95 0.92
C LYS A 5 12.24 3.04 2.37
N ASN A 6 11.18 3.80 2.61
CA ASN A 6 10.54 3.85 3.92
C ASN A 6 9.86 2.50 4.20
N GLN A 7 10.01 1.99 5.43
CA GLN A 7 9.32 0.79 5.89
C GLN A 7 8.05 1.20 6.63
N ILE A 8 6.91 0.63 6.23
CA ILE A 8 5.62 0.77 6.92
C ILE A 8 5.33 -0.55 7.62
N LYS A 9 4.95 -0.49 8.91
CA LYS A 9 4.48 -1.64 9.69
C LYS A 9 3.05 -1.36 10.13
N ALA A 10 2.15 -2.33 9.90
CA ALA A 10 0.76 -2.26 10.31
C ALA A 10 0.37 -3.53 11.06
N TYR A 11 -0.41 -3.38 12.13
CA TYR A 11 -1.05 -4.50 12.81
C TYR A 11 -2.44 -4.71 12.20
N ILE A 12 -2.69 -5.91 11.70
CA ILE A 12 -3.95 -6.29 11.05
C ILE A 12 -4.49 -7.58 11.65
N ALA A 13 -5.80 -7.77 11.57
CA ALA A 13 -6.43 -9.01 11.98
C ALA A 13 -5.92 -10.20 11.13
N ASN A 14 -5.89 -11.39 11.74
CA ASN A 14 -5.36 -12.59 11.09
C ASN A 14 -6.13 -12.97 9.82
N ASP A 15 -7.44 -12.77 9.80
CA ASP A 15 -8.27 -13.07 8.64
C ASP A 15 -7.94 -12.16 7.44
N ILE A 16 -7.61 -10.89 7.69
CA ILE A 16 -7.18 -9.94 6.66
C ILE A 16 -5.82 -10.36 6.12
N TYR A 17 -4.89 -10.75 6.99
CA TYR A 17 -3.56 -11.23 6.57
C TYR A 17 -3.66 -12.46 5.66
N GLU A 18 -4.48 -13.46 6.02
CA GLU A 18 -4.66 -14.65 5.19
C GLU A 18 -5.33 -14.35 3.85
N LYS A 19 -6.29 -13.41 3.80
CA LYS A 19 -6.87 -12.94 2.53
C LYS A 19 -5.81 -12.30 1.62
N ILE A 20 -4.96 -11.44 2.15
CA ILE A 20 -3.86 -10.82 1.39
C ILE A 20 -2.91 -11.88 0.85
N LYS A 21 -2.56 -12.88 1.67
CA LYS A 21 -1.69 -13.99 1.27
C LYS A 21 -2.27 -14.80 0.12
N ILE A 22 -3.58 -15.07 0.13
CA ILE A 22 -4.28 -15.75 -0.97
C ILE A 22 -4.23 -14.91 -2.24
N ILE A 23 -4.51 -13.61 -2.16
CA ILE A 23 -4.47 -12.69 -3.32
C ILE A 23 -3.05 -12.65 -3.90
N ALA A 24 -2.04 -12.44 -3.06
CA ALA A 24 -0.64 -12.41 -3.48
C ALA A 24 -0.23 -13.68 -4.24
N LYS A 25 -0.68 -14.86 -3.76
CA LYS A 25 -0.43 -16.14 -4.45
C LYS A 25 -1.12 -16.20 -5.81
N LYS A 26 -2.39 -15.77 -5.92
CA LYS A 26 -3.13 -15.74 -7.19
C LYS A 26 -2.47 -14.83 -8.22
N GLU A 27 -1.94 -13.70 -7.76
CA GLU A 27 -1.29 -12.70 -8.59
C GLU A 27 0.20 -12.99 -8.87
N ASN A 28 0.74 -14.11 -8.37
CA ASN A 28 2.17 -14.46 -8.44
C ASN A 28 3.10 -13.37 -7.86
N ARG A 29 2.67 -12.74 -6.76
CA ARG A 29 3.44 -11.71 -6.04
C ARG A 29 3.83 -12.19 -4.64
N SER A 30 4.92 -11.63 -4.11
CA SER A 30 5.17 -11.71 -2.66
C SER A 30 4.15 -10.87 -1.91
N ILE A 31 3.90 -11.19 -0.63
CA ILE A 31 2.99 -10.40 0.22
C ILE A 31 3.42 -8.93 0.23
N SER A 32 4.72 -8.64 0.36
CA SER A 32 5.23 -7.26 0.35
C SER A 32 4.97 -6.54 -0.97
N ASN A 33 5.09 -7.22 -2.11
CA ASN A 33 4.79 -6.63 -3.41
C ASN A 33 3.29 -6.45 -3.64
N GLU A 34 2.47 -7.35 -3.11
CA GLU A 34 1.01 -7.22 -3.14
C GLU A 34 0.57 -6.01 -2.31
N ILE A 35 1.08 -5.85 -1.08
CA ILE A 35 0.82 -4.66 -0.26
C ILE A 35 1.26 -3.39 -0.99
N LYS A 36 2.46 -3.40 -1.60
CA LYS A 36 2.94 -2.25 -2.39
C LYS A 36 1.97 -1.90 -3.52
N TYR A 37 1.51 -2.90 -4.27
CA TYR A 37 0.55 -2.73 -5.36
C TYR A 37 -0.78 -2.15 -4.86
N LEU A 38 -1.34 -2.73 -3.80
CA LEU A 38 -2.59 -2.26 -3.20
C LEU A 38 -2.46 -0.84 -2.63
N THR A 39 -1.32 -0.46 -2.05
CA THR A 39 -1.07 0.91 -1.59
C THR A 39 -1.09 1.90 -2.75
N ILE A 40 -0.40 1.61 -3.85
CA ILE A 40 -0.38 2.48 -5.03
C ILE A 40 -1.79 2.60 -5.60
N LYS A 41 -2.45 1.47 -5.81
CA LYS A 41 -3.82 1.44 -6.34
C LYS A 41 -4.79 2.24 -5.47
N LYS A 42 -4.67 2.15 -4.15
CA LYS A 42 -5.53 2.93 -3.24
C LYS A 42 -5.30 4.44 -3.36
N ILE A 43 -4.06 4.87 -3.60
CA ILE A 43 -3.73 6.28 -3.84
C ILE A 43 -4.35 6.73 -5.16
N GLU A 44 -4.15 5.97 -6.24
CA GLU A 44 -4.72 6.27 -7.56
C GLU A 44 -6.25 6.35 -7.50
N ASP A 45 -6.91 5.36 -6.88
CA ASP A 45 -8.37 5.35 -6.71
C ASP A 45 -8.85 6.57 -5.91
N TYR A 46 -8.14 6.94 -4.85
CA TYR A 46 -8.48 8.13 -4.04
C TYR A 46 -8.29 9.43 -4.82
N GLU A 47 -7.18 9.57 -5.56
CA GLU A 47 -6.90 10.76 -6.38
C GLU A 47 -7.89 10.92 -7.53
N ASN A 48 -8.36 9.82 -8.11
CA ASN A 48 -9.41 9.84 -9.12
C ASN A 48 -10.76 10.34 -8.55
N GLU A 49 -11.07 10.03 -7.29
CA GLU A 49 -12.33 10.41 -6.64
C GLU A 49 -12.28 11.82 -6.00
N HIS A 50 -11.14 12.22 -5.44
CA HIS A 50 -11.02 13.41 -4.59
C HIS A 50 -10.09 14.49 -5.15
N GLY A 51 -9.41 14.22 -6.26
CA GLY A 51 -8.34 15.06 -6.79
C GLY A 51 -6.95 14.67 -6.25
N GLU A 52 -5.92 15.15 -6.94
CA GLU A 52 -4.50 14.84 -6.67
C GLU A 52 -4.05 15.18 -5.25
N ILE A 53 -3.31 14.28 -4.61
CA ILE A 53 -2.71 14.50 -3.29
C ILE A 53 -1.44 15.33 -3.49
N ARG A 54 -1.49 16.62 -3.11
CA ARG A 54 -0.32 17.50 -3.17
C ARG A 54 0.56 17.29 -1.95
N LEU A 55 1.82 16.91 -2.16
CA LEU A 55 2.77 16.69 -1.07
C LEU A 55 3.13 17.99 -0.31
N ASP A 56 2.87 19.15 -0.91
CA ASP A 56 3.05 20.45 -0.27
C ASP A 56 2.07 20.67 0.91
N ASP A 57 0.96 19.93 0.95
CA ASP A 57 -0.01 19.97 2.05
C ASP A 57 0.50 19.26 3.32
N ILE A 58 1.57 18.46 3.22
CA ILE A 58 2.16 17.72 4.36
C ILE A 58 2.71 18.67 5.44
N GLN A 59 3.04 19.93 5.09
CA GLN A 59 3.60 20.91 6.03
C GLN A 59 2.60 21.55 7.01
N LYS A 60 1.31 21.18 6.98
CA LYS A 60 0.29 21.77 7.87
C LYS A 60 -0.25 20.85 8.97
N CYS A 61 0.30 19.66 9.14
CA CYS A 61 -0.10 18.70 10.19
C CYS A 61 0.93 18.60 11.32
#